data_AF-A0A0D0V7F0-F1
#
_entry.id   AF-A0A0D0V7F0-F1
#
_cell.length_a   1.000
_cell.length_b   1.000
_cell.length_c   1.000
_cell.angle_alpha   90.00
_cell.angle_beta   90.00
_cell.angle_gamma   90.00
#
_symmetry.space_group_name_H-M   'P 1'
#
loop_
_entity.id
_entity.type
_entity.pdbx_description
1 polymer ?
#
loop_
_entity_poly.entity_id
_entity_poly.type
_entity_poly.pdbx_seq_one_letter_code
_entity_poly.pdbx_strand_id
1 'polypeptide(L)'
;MDGRYASGLRFPGLISQPQVAEARRDLGRRLAAWRAERGLTQMQLARSICYSRSSVANAEIGRDASVRRFWQDADRAVDARGALLAAFDQMAALVRDFHTQQAQARDEERQRRAGRTATRASHAATGDCGCGTVVVGQWTGQETRALREALRMTVDDFARHLGVAPETVAGWEHHHTSTPPPTMATQAALDETLTLADSNTKARFLLILDTPNHHP
;
A
#
# COMPACT_ATOMS: atom_id res chain seq x y z
N MET A 1 -34.83 -24.05 -22.71
CA MET A 1 -34.51 -22.63 -22.40
C MET A 1 -34.15 -22.58 -20.93
N ASP A 2 -32.94 -23.07 -20.60
CA ASP A 2 -32.47 -23.21 -19.23
C ASP A 2 -31.75 -21.94 -18.80
N GLY A 3 -32.37 -21.23 -17.85
CA GLY A 3 -31.67 -20.29 -17.00
C GLY A 3 -31.02 -21.04 -15.86
N ARG A 4 -29.75 -20.77 -15.60
CA ARG A 4 -29.19 -20.77 -14.25
C ARG A 4 -27.91 -19.94 -14.25
N TYR A 5 -28.05 -18.76 -13.65
CA TYR A 5 -26.98 -17.83 -13.35
C TYR A 5 -25.84 -18.53 -12.61
N ALA A 6 -24.63 -18.35 -13.13
CA ALA A 6 -23.39 -18.79 -12.51
C ALA A 6 -23.31 -18.26 -11.07
N SER A 7 -23.35 -19.18 -10.13
CA SER A 7 -23.10 -18.92 -8.72
C SER A 7 -21.69 -18.37 -8.56
N GLY A 8 -21.62 -17.14 -8.03
CA GLY A 8 -20.37 -16.51 -7.67
C GLY A 8 -19.58 -17.40 -6.73
N LEU A 9 -18.33 -17.68 -7.10
CA LEU A 9 -17.32 -18.26 -6.23
C LEU A 9 -17.15 -17.31 -5.03
N ARG A 10 -17.85 -17.61 -3.95
CA ARG A 10 -17.68 -16.94 -2.67
C ARG A 10 -16.45 -17.59 -2.04
N PHE A 11 -15.27 -17.02 -2.28
CA PHE A 11 -14.04 -17.43 -1.62
C PHE A 11 -14.23 -17.31 -0.10
N PRO A 12 -14.30 -18.41 0.65
CA PRO A 12 -14.46 -18.36 2.10
C PRO A 12 -13.08 -18.08 2.70
N GLY A 13 -12.82 -16.82 3.02
CA GLY A 13 -11.59 -16.42 3.72
C GLY A 13 -11.15 -14.98 3.49
N LEU A 14 -11.54 -14.37 2.38
CA LEU A 14 -11.25 -12.96 2.09
C LEU A 14 -12.41 -12.10 2.60
N ILE A 15 -12.14 -11.28 3.61
CA ILE A 15 -13.07 -10.23 4.04
C ILE A 15 -13.25 -9.29 2.84
N SER A 16 -14.49 -9.01 2.51
CA SER A 16 -14.85 -8.19 1.35
C SER A 16 -15.40 -6.84 1.79
N GLN A 17 -15.27 -5.83 0.91
CA GLN A 17 -15.80 -4.49 1.15
C GLN A 17 -17.32 -4.49 1.43
N PRO A 18 -18.17 -5.28 0.72
CA PRO A 18 -19.59 -5.37 1.05
C PRO A 18 -19.87 -5.93 2.45
N GLN A 19 -19.07 -6.88 2.93
CA GLN A 19 -19.23 -7.43 4.29
C GLN A 19 -18.92 -6.38 5.36
N VAL A 20 -17.85 -5.60 5.19
CA VAL A 20 -17.52 -4.50 6.11
C VAL A 20 -18.61 -3.43 6.10
N ALA A 21 -19.13 -3.08 4.93
CA ALA A 21 -20.23 -2.12 4.81
C ALA A 21 -21.50 -2.63 5.49
N GLU A 22 -21.82 -3.91 5.36
CA GLU A 22 -22.99 -4.50 6.02
C GLU A 22 -22.84 -4.56 7.53
N ALA A 23 -21.67 -4.93 8.05
CA ALA A 23 -21.39 -4.91 9.49
C ALA A 23 -21.58 -3.52 10.11
N ARG A 24 -21.19 -2.45 9.39
CA ARG A 24 -21.43 -1.07 9.82
C ARG A 24 -22.91 -0.71 9.83
N ARG A 25 -23.67 -1.11 8.81
CA ARG A 25 -25.12 -0.87 8.74
C ARG A 25 -25.86 -1.66 9.83
N ASP A 26 -25.47 -2.90 10.08
CA ASP A 26 -26.03 -3.72 11.16
C ASP A 26 -25.84 -3.07 12.52
N LEU A 27 -24.63 -2.59 12.82
CA LEU A 27 -24.36 -1.86 14.05
C LEU A 27 -25.25 -0.61 14.19
N GLY A 28 -25.36 0.17 13.12
CA GLY A 28 -26.22 1.36 13.08
C GLY A 28 -27.71 1.04 13.29
N ARG A 29 -28.22 0.00 12.62
CA ARG A 29 -29.60 -0.48 12.81
C ARG A 29 -29.88 -0.93 14.25
N ARG A 30 -28.93 -1.61 14.88
CA ARG A 30 -29.05 -2.04 16.29
C ARG A 30 -29.13 -0.84 17.23
N LEU A 31 -28.28 0.18 17.04
CA LEU A 31 -28.37 1.43 17.79
C LEU A 31 -29.75 2.10 17.62
N ALA A 32 -30.24 2.19 16.38
CA ALA A 32 -31.55 2.78 16.10
C ALA A 32 -32.69 2.01 16.77
N ALA A 33 -32.63 0.68 16.78
CA ALA A 33 -33.62 -0.19 17.42
C ALA A 33 -33.63 0.01 18.95
N TRP A 34 -32.49 -0.08 19.62
CA TRP A 34 -32.41 0.16 21.07
C TRP A 34 -32.83 1.58 21.46
N ARG A 35 -32.45 2.58 20.67
CA ARG A 35 -32.90 3.96 20.88
C ARG A 35 -34.43 4.04 20.83
N ALA A 36 -35.06 3.40 19.84
CA ALA A 36 -36.52 3.39 19.67
C ALA A 36 -37.22 2.65 20.81
N GLU A 37 -36.69 1.51 21.27
CA GLU A 37 -37.22 0.76 22.43
C GLU A 37 -37.23 1.59 23.72
N ARG A 38 -36.27 2.51 23.88
CA ARG A 38 -36.21 3.45 25.00
C ARG A 38 -37.04 4.72 24.78
N GLY A 39 -37.75 4.84 23.66
CA GLY A 39 -38.54 6.03 23.31
C GLY A 39 -37.70 7.29 23.08
N LEU A 40 -36.40 7.15 22.84
CA LEU A 40 -35.49 8.28 22.67
C LEU A 40 -35.50 8.77 21.21
N THR A 41 -35.51 10.08 21.01
CA THR A 41 -35.20 10.68 19.71
C THR A 41 -33.68 10.71 19.47
N GLN A 42 -33.26 10.84 18.20
CA GLN A 42 -31.83 11.00 17.86
C GLN A 42 -31.19 12.17 18.63
N MET A 43 -31.93 13.27 18.81
CA MET A 43 -31.46 14.45 19.53
C MET A 43 -31.33 14.19 21.03
N GLN A 44 -32.27 13.49 21.64
CA GLN A 44 -32.19 13.16 23.08
C GLN A 44 -31.02 12.24 23.37
N LEU A 45 -30.80 11.21 22.54
CA LEU A 45 -29.62 10.36 22.64
C LEU A 45 -28.34 11.20 22.46
N ALA A 46 -28.25 11.99 21.39
CA ALA A 46 -27.09 12.82 21.13
C ALA A 46 -26.74 13.74 22.32
N ARG A 47 -27.74 14.37 22.96
CA ARG A 47 -27.56 15.20 24.15
C ARG A 47 -27.10 14.40 25.37
N SER A 48 -27.59 13.18 25.58
CA SER A 48 -27.19 12.36 26.73
C SER A 48 -25.75 11.86 26.65
N ILE A 49 -25.20 11.74 25.44
CA ILE A 49 -23.81 11.32 25.20
C ILE A 49 -22.89 12.49 24.77
N CYS A 50 -23.37 13.73 24.80
CA CYS A 50 -22.62 14.94 24.41
C CYS A 50 -22.12 14.97 22.95
N TYR A 51 -22.92 14.46 22.01
CA TYR A 51 -22.67 14.51 20.56
C TYR A 51 -23.74 15.30 19.81
N SER A 52 -23.52 15.53 18.51
CA SER A 52 -24.53 16.14 17.64
C SER A 52 -25.58 15.13 17.20
N ARG A 53 -26.81 15.60 16.90
CA ARG A 53 -27.85 14.75 16.28
C ARG A 53 -27.34 14.10 14.98
N SER A 54 -26.57 14.84 14.18
CA SER A 54 -26.01 14.34 12.92
C SER A 54 -25.00 13.22 13.13
N SER A 55 -24.24 13.23 14.23
CA SER A 55 -23.34 12.14 14.60
C SER A 55 -24.13 10.85 14.87
N VAL A 56 -25.20 10.94 15.64
CA VAL A 56 -26.11 9.81 15.89
C VAL A 56 -26.76 9.33 14.59
N ALA A 57 -27.25 10.25 13.75
CA ALA A 57 -27.87 9.89 12.47
C ALA A 57 -26.89 9.19 11.52
N ASN A 58 -25.64 9.66 11.42
CA ASN A 58 -24.62 9.03 10.58
C ASN A 58 -24.19 7.66 11.14
N ALA A 59 -24.13 7.50 12.47
CA ALA A 59 -23.86 6.23 13.12
C ALA A 59 -24.98 5.21 12.85
N GLU A 60 -26.26 5.63 12.92
CA GLU A 60 -27.42 4.77 12.66
C GLU A 60 -27.49 4.23 11.23
N ILE A 61 -26.95 4.96 10.25
CA ILE A 61 -26.85 4.48 8.84
C ILE A 61 -25.52 3.80 8.53
N GLY A 62 -24.63 3.63 9.53
CA GLY A 62 -23.32 2.99 9.37
C GLY A 62 -22.31 3.81 8.56
N ARG A 63 -22.53 5.12 8.43
CA ARG A 63 -21.65 6.04 7.67
C ARG A 63 -20.52 6.61 8.52
N ASP A 64 -20.74 6.78 9.83
CA ASP A 64 -19.71 7.29 10.76
C ASP A 64 -19.01 6.14 11.49
N ALA A 65 -17.68 6.23 11.57
CA ALA A 65 -16.83 5.34 12.34
C ALA A 65 -16.45 6.03 13.67
N SER A 66 -17.47 6.51 14.38
CA SER A 66 -17.31 7.24 15.63
C SER A 66 -16.41 6.45 16.61
N VAL A 67 -15.60 7.18 17.38
CA VAL A 67 -14.62 6.60 18.31
C VAL A 67 -15.27 5.66 19.32
N ARG A 68 -14.51 4.68 19.83
CA ARG A 68 -14.99 3.69 20.81
C ARG A 68 -15.77 4.31 21.99
N ARG A 69 -15.38 5.50 22.45
CA ARG A 69 -16.07 6.26 23.50
C ARG A 69 -17.53 6.57 23.17
N PHE A 70 -17.82 6.96 21.93
CA PHE A 70 -19.21 7.19 21.47
C PHE A 70 -20.07 5.95 21.67
N TRP A 71 -19.58 4.78 21.23
CA TRP A 71 -20.32 3.53 21.32
C TRP A 71 -20.49 3.03 22.75
N GLN A 72 -19.50 3.28 23.61
CA GLN A 72 -19.58 2.98 25.04
C GLN A 72 -20.62 3.87 25.75
N ASP A 73 -20.62 5.17 25.47
CA ASP A 73 -21.58 6.11 26.05
C ASP A 73 -23.00 5.84 25.52
N ALA A 74 -23.13 5.52 24.23
CA ALA A 74 -24.39 5.12 23.61
C ALA A 74 -24.94 3.82 24.22
N ASP A 75 -24.11 2.79 24.40
CA ASP A 75 -24.50 1.51 25.01
C ASP A 75 -25.10 1.72 26.41
N ARG A 76 -24.46 2.59 27.21
CA ARG A 76 -24.98 2.99 28.54
C ARG A 76 -26.27 3.78 28.42
N ALA A 77 -26.35 4.74 27.50
CA ALA A 77 -27.53 5.60 27.34
C ALA A 77 -28.78 4.84 26.87
N VAL A 78 -28.61 3.79 26.06
CA VAL A 78 -29.71 2.91 25.64
C VAL A 78 -29.88 1.68 26.54
N ASP A 79 -29.03 1.53 27.57
CA ASP A 79 -28.95 0.38 28.47
C ASP A 79 -28.94 -0.96 27.70
N ALA A 80 -27.98 -1.07 26.77
CA ALA A 80 -27.72 -2.27 25.96
C ALA A 80 -26.81 -3.29 26.69
N ARG A 81 -26.38 -2.99 27.92
CA ARG A 81 -25.60 -3.89 28.79
C ARG A 81 -24.34 -4.47 28.13
N GLY A 82 -23.65 -3.66 27.33
CA GLY A 82 -22.43 -4.03 26.60
C GLY A 82 -22.67 -4.69 25.25
N ALA A 83 -23.91 -5.02 24.87
CA ALA A 83 -24.21 -5.68 23.60
C ALA A 83 -23.90 -4.78 22.38
N LEU A 84 -24.11 -3.47 22.50
CA LEU A 84 -23.80 -2.52 21.44
C LEU A 84 -22.29 -2.32 21.34
N LEU A 85 -21.60 -2.21 22.47
CA LEU A 85 -20.14 -2.08 22.50
C LEU A 85 -19.44 -3.33 21.95
N ALA A 86 -19.93 -4.53 22.29
CA ALA A 86 -19.41 -5.79 21.75
C ALA A 86 -19.60 -5.88 20.23
N ALA A 87 -20.76 -5.45 19.71
CA ALA A 87 -21.01 -5.38 18.27
C ALA A 87 -20.07 -4.39 17.57
N PHE A 88 -19.78 -3.24 18.19
CA PHE A 88 -18.78 -2.30 17.70
C PHE A 88 -17.37 -2.92 17.66
N ASP A 89 -16.94 -3.58 18.73
CA ASP A 89 -15.60 -4.19 18.82
C ASP A 89 -15.43 -5.29 17.75
N GLN A 90 -16.48 -6.08 17.47
CA GLN A 90 -16.51 -7.06 16.37
C GLN A 90 -16.41 -6.40 14.99
N MET A 91 -17.18 -5.33 14.73
CA MET A 91 -17.10 -4.57 13.48
C MET A 91 -15.71 -3.93 13.30
N ALA A 92 -15.14 -3.38 14.37
CA ALA A 92 -13.81 -2.78 14.33
C ALA A 92 -12.72 -3.82 14.06
N ALA A 93 -12.85 -5.04 14.60
CA ALA A 93 -11.96 -6.16 14.26
C ALA A 93 -12.05 -6.50 12.77
N LEU A 94 -13.26 -6.65 12.22
CA LEU A 94 -13.47 -6.93 10.81
C LEU A 94 -12.85 -5.85 9.88
N VAL A 95 -12.95 -4.58 10.26
CA VAL A 95 -12.31 -3.47 9.52
C VAL A 95 -10.79 -3.57 9.56
N ARG A 96 -10.20 -3.85 10.74
CA ARG A 96 -8.74 -4.01 10.88
C ARG A 96 -8.23 -5.20 10.06
N ASP A 97 -8.93 -6.32 10.12
CA ASP A 97 -8.56 -7.53 9.40
C ASP A 97 -8.66 -7.31 7.88
N PHE A 98 -9.70 -6.61 7.41
CA PHE A 98 -9.84 -6.21 6.01
C PHE A 98 -8.70 -5.32 5.53
N HIS A 99 -8.28 -4.34 6.34
CA HIS A 99 -7.15 -3.47 6.00
C HIS A 99 -5.84 -4.24 5.97
N THR A 100 -5.63 -5.15 6.92
CA THR A 100 -4.46 -6.04 6.98
C THR A 100 -4.39 -6.91 5.72
N GLN A 101 -5.52 -7.53 5.34
CA GLN A 101 -5.64 -8.32 4.13
C GLN A 101 -5.36 -7.49 2.86
N GLN A 102 -5.84 -6.25 2.79
CA GLN A 102 -5.52 -5.37 1.65
C GLN A 102 -4.04 -4.99 1.59
N ALA A 103 -3.40 -4.74 2.74
CA ALA A 103 -1.97 -4.46 2.79
C ALA A 103 -1.18 -5.67 2.32
N GLN A 104 -1.48 -6.87 2.84
CA GLN A 104 -0.87 -8.13 2.42
C GLN A 104 -1.03 -8.38 0.92
N ALA A 105 -2.24 -8.22 0.38
CA ALA A 105 -2.47 -8.42 -1.06
C ALA A 105 -1.65 -7.44 -1.94
N ARG A 106 -1.46 -6.20 -1.47
CA ARG A 106 -0.61 -5.21 -2.17
C ARG A 106 0.87 -5.59 -2.10
N ASP A 107 1.33 -6.05 -0.94
CA ASP A 107 2.71 -6.47 -0.73
C ASP A 107 3.03 -7.74 -1.52
N GLU A 108 2.11 -8.71 -1.54
CA GLU A 108 2.19 -9.89 -2.40
C GLU A 108 2.22 -9.50 -3.88
N GLU A 109 1.37 -8.59 -4.34
CA GLU A 109 1.39 -8.13 -5.74
C GLU A 109 2.72 -7.42 -6.08
N ARG A 110 3.26 -6.62 -5.15
CA ARG A 110 4.60 -6.01 -5.30
C ARG A 110 5.68 -7.09 -5.41
N GLN A 111 5.67 -8.08 -4.51
CA GLN A 111 6.60 -9.20 -4.52
C GLN A 111 6.47 -10.05 -5.79
N ARG A 112 5.25 -10.33 -6.25
CA ARG A 112 4.99 -11.06 -7.49
C ARG A 112 5.52 -10.29 -8.70
N ARG A 113 5.31 -8.97 -8.76
CA ARG A 113 5.87 -8.13 -9.82
C ARG A 113 7.40 -8.12 -9.79
N ALA A 114 8.00 -7.95 -8.61
CA ALA A 114 9.45 -8.01 -8.43
C ALA A 114 10.00 -9.38 -8.85
N GLY A 115 9.39 -10.47 -8.38
CA GLY A 115 9.76 -11.84 -8.74
C GLY A 115 9.60 -12.14 -10.23
N ARG A 116 8.54 -11.65 -10.88
CA ARG A 116 8.35 -11.82 -12.33
C ARG A 116 9.41 -11.07 -13.14
N THR A 117 9.83 -9.90 -12.67
CA THR A 117 10.95 -9.14 -13.24
C THR A 117 12.27 -9.90 -13.05
N ALA A 118 12.51 -10.46 -11.87
CA ALA A 118 13.70 -11.27 -11.56
C ALA A 118 13.76 -12.59 -12.37
N THR A 119 12.63 -13.32 -12.50
CA THR A 119 12.53 -14.54 -13.32
C THR A 119 12.78 -14.26 -14.81
N ARG A 120 12.33 -13.10 -15.31
CA ARG A 120 12.60 -12.68 -16.70
C ARG A 120 14.06 -12.30 -16.92
N ALA A 121 14.69 -11.65 -15.93
CA ALA A 121 16.12 -11.34 -15.95
C ALA A 121 16.99 -12.61 -15.94
N SER A 122 16.59 -13.64 -15.18
CA SER A 122 17.31 -14.92 -15.09
C SER A 122 17.12 -15.80 -16.34
N HIS A 123 15.94 -15.84 -16.97
CA HIS A 123 15.77 -16.51 -18.27
C HIS A 123 16.56 -15.84 -19.40
N ALA A 124 16.73 -14.51 -19.35
CA ALA A 124 17.60 -13.79 -20.28
C ALA A 124 19.10 -14.10 -20.06
N ALA A 125 19.49 -14.56 -18.87
CA ALA A 125 20.86 -14.95 -18.55
C ALA A 125 21.21 -16.38 -19.00
N THR A 126 20.23 -17.24 -19.30
CA THR A 126 20.45 -18.66 -19.64
C THR A 126 20.16 -19.00 -21.11
N GLY A 127 19.78 -18.04 -21.95
CA GLY A 127 19.41 -18.27 -23.34
C GLY A 127 20.31 -17.56 -24.34
N ASP A 128 21.36 -18.27 -24.77
CA ASP A 128 22.09 -18.13 -26.05
C ASP A 128 22.77 -16.78 -26.36
N CYS A 129 23.87 -16.83 -27.10
CA CYS A 129 24.73 -15.68 -27.36
C CYS A 129 24.00 -14.56 -28.13
N GLY A 130 23.52 -13.54 -27.40
CA GLY A 130 22.96 -12.33 -28.00
C GLY A 130 22.95 -11.20 -26.97
N CYS A 131 23.44 -10.02 -27.35
CA CYS A 131 23.55 -8.85 -26.49
C CYS A 131 22.21 -8.48 -25.81
N GLY A 132 22.03 -8.91 -24.57
CA GLY A 132 20.89 -8.51 -23.76
C GLY A 132 20.97 -7.03 -23.43
N THR A 133 20.13 -6.21 -24.06
CA THR A 133 19.95 -4.81 -23.70
C THR A 133 19.23 -4.75 -22.34
N VAL A 134 19.98 -4.35 -21.31
CA VAL A 134 19.42 -4.07 -19.98
C VAL A 134 18.71 -2.71 -20.07
N VAL A 135 17.40 -2.67 -19.78
CA VAL A 135 16.59 -1.45 -19.80
C VAL A 135 16.08 -1.15 -18.40
N VAL A 136 16.28 0.08 -17.93
CA VAL A 136 15.80 0.58 -16.63
C VAL A 136 14.55 1.42 -16.86
N GLY A 137 13.46 1.10 -16.14
CA GLY A 137 12.17 1.78 -16.34
C GLY A 137 12.12 3.20 -15.78
N GLN A 138 12.79 3.46 -14.65
CA GLN A 138 12.95 4.78 -14.02
C GLN A 138 14.28 4.80 -13.25
N TRP A 139 15.10 5.82 -13.48
CA TRP A 139 16.35 6.01 -12.72
C TRP A 139 16.05 6.65 -11.36
N THR A 140 16.15 5.87 -10.29
CA THR A 140 16.17 6.39 -8.91
C THR A 140 17.60 6.42 -8.37
N GLY A 141 17.77 6.90 -7.13
CA GLY A 141 19.04 6.85 -6.42
C GLY A 141 19.65 5.45 -6.33
N GLN A 142 18.80 4.43 -6.18
CA GLN A 142 19.24 3.04 -6.08
C GLN A 142 19.85 2.54 -7.39
N GLU A 143 19.19 2.77 -8.52
CA GLU A 143 19.69 2.38 -9.84
C GLU A 143 20.95 3.18 -10.19
N THR A 144 20.99 4.47 -9.85
CA THR A 144 22.15 5.34 -10.08
C THR A 144 23.38 4.81 -9.33
N ARG A 145 23.21 4.47 -8.04
CA ARG A 145 24.26 3.87 -7.21
C ARG A 145 24.72 2.52 -7.76
N ALA A 146 23.77 1.66 -8.11
CA ALA A 146 24.07 0.34 -8.66
C ALA A 146 24.88 0.43 -9.96
N LEU A 147 24.56 1.39 -10.85
CA LEU A 147 25.32 1.61 -12.08
C LEU A 147 26.74 2.08 -11.78
N ARG A 148 26.90 3.03 -10.86
CA ARG A 148 28.23 3.52 -10.44
C ARG A 148 29.10 2.42 -9.84
N GLU A 149 28.55 1.62 -8.93
CA GLU A 149 29.26 0.50 -8.30
C GLU A 149 29.59 -0.59 -9.33
N ALA A 150 28.70 -0.85 -10.29
CA ALA A 150 28.96 -1.74 -11.41
C ALA A 150 30.06 -1.20 -12.35
N LEU A 151 30.17 0.10 -12.55
CA LEU A 151 31.28 0.71 -13.29
C LEU A 151 32.58 0.79 -12.48
N ARG A 152 32.52 0.49 -11.17
CA ARG A 152 33.62 0.65 -10.21
C ARG A 152 34.16 2.08 -10.15
N MET A 153 33.27 3.05 -10.30
CA MET A 153 33.61 4.47 -10.25
C MET A 153 33.36 5.06 -8.86
N THR A 154 34.18 6.04 -8.50
CA THR A 154 33.89 6.94 -7.37
C THR A 154 32.72 7.86 -7.73
N VAL A 155 32.11 8.52 -6.74
CA VAL A 155 31.02 9.48 -6.98
C VAL A 155 31.51 10.63 -7.87
N ASP A 156 32.72 11.12 -7.64
CA ASP A 156 33.35 12.17 -8.45
C ASP A 156 33.61 11.76 -9.90
N ASP A 157 34.11 10.54 -10.12
CA ASP A 157 34.39 10.04 -11.46
C ASP A 157 33.11 9.80 -12.26
N PHE A 158 32.08 9.30 -11.57
CA PHE A 158 30.78 9.05 -12.16
C PHE A 158 30.03 10.34 -12.49
N ALA A 159 30.09 11.34 -11.60
CA ALA A 159 29.52 12.66 -11.85
C ALA A 159 30.17 13.35 -13.06
N ARG A 160 31.50 13.24 -13.18
CA ARG A 160 32.24 13.74 -14.35
C ARG A 160 31.85 13.02 -15.63
N HIS A 161 31.62 11.71 -15.57
CA HIS A 161 31.16 10.91 -16.70
C HIS A 161 29.77 11.32 -17.18
N LEU A 162 28.87 11.70 -16.26
CA LEU A 162 27.50 12.14 -16.55
C LEU A 162 27.36 13.64 -16.83
N GLY A 163 28.42 14.43 -16.62
CA GLY A 163 28.39 15.89 -16.79
C GLY A 163 27.56 16.62 -15.72
N VAL A 164 27.44 16.06 -14.51
CA VAL A 164 26.71 16.64 -13.37
C VAL A 164 27.66 16.91 -12.19
N ALA A 165 27.20 17.70 -11.21
CA ALA A 165 27.98 17.91 -9.98
C ALA A 165 28.00 16.64 -9.09
N PRO A 166 29.11 16.33 -8.40
CA PRO A 166 29.20 15.18 -7.49
C PRO A 166 28.14 15.20 -6.38
N GLU A 167 27.80 16.39 -5.87
CA GLU A 167 26.77 16.60 -4.85
C GLU A 167 25.37 16.17 -5.34
N THR A 168 25.10 16.33 -6.63
CA THR A 168 23.84 15.92 -7.24
C THR A 168 23.71 14.40 -7.26
N VAL A 169 24.78 13.69 -7.64
CA VAL A 169 24.82 12.22 -7.63
C VAL A 169 24.70 11.70 -6.20
N ALA A 170 25.49 12.23 -5.26
CA ALA A 170 25.42 11.85 -3.86
C ALA A 170 24.02 12.10 -3.27
N GLY A 171 23.38 13.22 -3.61
CA GLY A 171 22.03 13.55 -3.19
C GLY A 171 20.97 12.58 -3.72
N TRP A 172 21.10 12.11 -4.96
CA TRP A 172 20.23 11.08 -5.52
C TRP A 172 20.39 9.73 -4.80
N GLU A 173 21.64 9.28 -4.56
CA GLU A 173 21.91 7.96 -3.97
C GLU A 173 21.41 7.81 -2.52
N HIS A 174 21.16 8.91 -1.81
CA HIS A 174 20.59 8.91 -0.46
C HIS A 174 19.06 9.00 -0.50
N HIS A 175 18.38 7.98 0.02
CA HIS A 175 16.91 7.85 0.03
C HIS A 175 16.12 8.97 0.75
N HIS A 176 16.80 9.93 1.40
CA HIS A 176 16.17 10.96 2.24
C HIS A 176 16.55 12.41 1.87
N THR A 177 17.20 12.64 0.74
CA THR A 177 17.62 14.00 0.36
C THR A 177 16.51 14.73 -0.39
N SER A 178 16.36 16.04 -0.14
CA SER A 178 15.45 16.93 -0.90
C SER A 178 15.90 17.20 -2.34
N THR A 179 16.89 16.46 -2.84
CA THR A 179 17.40 16.59 -4.21
C THR A 179 16.34 16.09 -5.19
N PRO A 180 15.92 16.90 -6.17
CA PRO A 180 14.94 16.48 -7.15
C PRO A 180 15.47 15.28 -7.96
N PRO A 181 14.58 14.39 -8.43
CA PRO A 181 14.97 13.22 -9.21
C PRO A 181 15.74 13.64 -10.49
N PRO A 182 16.55 12.73 -11.07
CA PRO A 182 17.33 13.01 -12.27
C PRO A 182 16.45 13.59 -13.38
N THR A 183 16.91 14.70 -13.97
CA THR A 183 16.22 15.34 -15.10
C THR A 183 16.18 14.41 -16.31
N MET A 184 15.28 14.66 -17.26
CA MET A 184 15.20 13.85 -18.50
C MET A 184 16.54 13.75 -19.24
N ALA A 185 17.33 14.83 -19.29
CA ALA A 185 18.66 14.83 -19.91
C ALA A 185 19.65 13.90 -19.17
N THR A 186 19.59 13.88 -17.84
CA THR A 186 20.42 12.99 -17.02
C THR A 186 19.97 11.53 -17.15
N GLN A 187 18.66 11.27 -17.22
CA GLN A 187 18.15 9.91 -17.44
C GLN A 187 18.64 9.35 -18.78
N ALA A 188 18.63 10.14 -19.84
CA ALA A 188 19.18 9.75 -21.14
C ALA A 188 20.69 9.44 -21.07
N ALA A 189 21.46 10.23 -20.33
CA ALA A 189 22.89 9.98 -20.13
C ALA A 189 23.14 8.67 -19.35
N LEU A 190 22.34 8.39 -18.32
CA LEU A 190 22.42 7.15 -17.55
C LEU A 190 22.04 5.92 -18.42
N ASP A 191 21.01 6.05 -19.25
CA ASP A 191 20.61 5.02 -20.21
C ASP A 191 21.71 4.75 -21.24
N GLU A 192 22.36 5.80 -21.75
CA GLU A 192 23.49 5.70 -22.67
C GLU A 192 24.70 5.01 -22.00
N THR A 193 25.08 5.43 -20.79
CA THR A 193 26.16 4.80 -20.03
C THR A 193 25.87 3.31 -19.77
N LEU A 194 24.65 2.95 -19.39
CA LEU A 194 24.26 1.55 -19.22
C LEU A 194 24.25 0.79 -20.55
N THR A 195 23.86 1.43 -21.64
CA THR A 195 23.85 0.83 -22.99
C THR A 195 25.27 0.51 -23.45
N LEU A 196 26.21 1.42 -23.23
CA LEU A 196 27.62 1.30 -23.62
C LEU A 196 28.42 0.36 -22.70
N ALA A 197 27.94 0.11 -21.48
CA ALA A 197 28.59 -0.80 -20.55
C ALA A 197 28.76 -2.21 -21.13
N ASP A 198 29.91 -2.82 -20.83
CA ASP A 198 30.20 -4.20 -21.23
C ASP A 198 29.29 -5.21 -20.50
N SER A 199 29.24 -6.43 -21.03
CA SER A 199 28.38 -7.49 -20.51
C SER A 199 28.66 -7.85 -19.04
N ASN A 200 29.92 -7.73 -18.57
CA ASN A 200 30.28 -8.00 -17.18
C ASN A 200 29.80 -6.87 -16.27
N THR A 201 29.92 -5.61 -16.70
CA THR A 201 29.33 -4.46 -16.00
C THR A 201 27.80 -4.57 -15.91
N LYS A 202 27.13 -4.93 -17.00
CA LYS A 202 25.67 -5.17 -17.01
C LYS A 202 25.25 -6.30 -16.07
N ALA A 203 26.00 -7.40 -16.03
CA ALA A 203 25.75 -8.51 -15.11
C ALA A 203 25.91 -8.09 -13.64
N ARG A 204 26.97 -7.32 -13.31
CA ARG A 204 27.20 -6.79 -11.96
C ARG A 204 26.12 -5.79 -11.54
N PHE A 205 25.70 -4.92 -12.45
CA PHE A 205 24.59 -3.98 -12.22
C PHE A 205 23.30 -4.71 -11.81
N LEU A 206 22.93 -5.76 -12.55
CA LEU A 206 21.76 -6.57 -12.22
C LEU A 206 21.88 -7.29 -10.87
N LEU A 207 23.07 -7.79 -10.54
CA LEU A 207 23.32 -8.45 -9.25
C LEU A 207 23.18 -7.49 -8.06
N ILE A 208 23.65 -6.24 -8.20
CA ILE A 208 23.54 -5.21 -7.16
C ILE A 208 22.08 -4.77 -6.97
N LEU A 209 21.27 -4.77 -8.04
CA LEU A 209 19.83 -4.49 -7.93
C LEU A 209 19.02 -5.64 -7.31
N ASP A 210 19.43 -6.89 -7.53
CA ASP A 210 18.76 -8.08 -7.01
C ASP A 210 19.13 -8.39 -5.56
N THR A 211 20.25 -7.85 -5.07
CA THR A 211 20.64 -7.94 -3.66
C THR A 211 19.96 -6.81 -2.87
N PRO A 212 18.89 -7.07 -2.09
CA PRO A 212 18.40 -6.07 -1.15
C PRO A 212 19.53 -5.82 -0.16
N ASN A 213 20.06 -4.59 -0.14
CA ASN A 213 21.07 -4.15 0.82
C ASN A 213 20.59 -4.46 2.25
N HIS A 214 21.07 -5.57 2.81
CA HIS A 214 21.05 -5.83 4.24
C HIS A 214 22.25 -5.07 4.82
N HIS A 215 21.99 -3.96 5.50
CA HIS A 215 23.00 -3.33 6.34
C HIS A 215 22.63 -3.57 7.81
N PRO A 216 23.55 -4.08 8.65
CA PRO A 216 23.38 -4.10 10.11
C PRO A 216 23.39 -2.69 10.72
#